data_AF-A0A353LVJ3-F1
#
_entry.id   AF-A0A353LVJ3-F1
#
_cell.length_a   1.000
_cell.length_b   1.000
_cell.length_c   1.000
_cell.angle_alpha   90.00
_cell.angle_beta   90.00
_cell.angle_gamma   90.00
#
_symmetry.space_group_name_H-M   'P 1'
#
loop_
_entity.id
_entity.type
_entity.pdbx_description
1 polymer ?
#
loop_
_entity_poly.entity_id
_entity_poly.type
_entity_poly.pdbx_seq_one_letter_code
_entity_poly.pdbx_strand_id
1 'polypeptide(L)'
;MSIVEFKCPNCGAPIQFDPGIQEMLCPYCESTLNVEALQALDEGLEGEKPEPMKWGYGGQKWQRGEQEGLVVYSCRSCAGEIVADETLGATTCPFCDNPVVLTSKFAGTLRPDVVIPFKVGKAEAVAALKKHYLGKKLLPKVFQDQNHLEEVKGVYVPFWLFDADTDADMEYKATRVRVWSDRQYNYREVSHFRNFRSGQIGYSKVPVDGSRAIDDLLTQSIEPFELG
;
A
#
# COMPACT_ATOMS: atom_id res chain seq x y z
N MET A 1 -0.38 -18.11 16.66
CA MET A 1 -0.29 -17.84 15.21
C MET A 1 -1.70 -17.85 14.67
N SER A 2 -2.30 -16.68 14.53
CA SER A 2 -3.57 -16.53 13.85
C SER A 2 -3.32 -16.50 12.34
N ILE A 3 -4.20 -17.15 11.60
CA ILE A 3 -4.36 -17.10 10.15
C ILE A 3 -5.84 -16.79 9.98
N VAL A 4 -6.15 -15.77 9.18
CA VAL A 4 -7.53 -15.40 8.86
C VAL A 4 -7.80 -15.92 7.45
N GLU A 5 -8.80 -16.80 7.33
CA GLU A 5 -9.24 -17.40 6.06
C GLU A 5 -10.72 -17.05 5.86
N PHE A 6 -11.02 -16.25 4.85
CA PHE A 6 -12.41 -15.86 4.56
C PHE A 6 -13.10 -16.90 3.69
N LYS A 7 -14.00 -17.69 4.29
CA LYS A 7 -14.87 -18.65 3.59
C LYS A 7 -16.29 -18.11 3.44
N CYS A 8 -16.93 -18.40 2.32
CA CYS A 8 -18.34 -18.06 2.14
C CYS A 8 -19.20 -18.91 3.10
N PRO A 9 -20.04 -18.30 3.96
CA PRO A 9 -20.93 -19.04 4.86
C PRO A 9 -22.02 -19.82 4.10
N ASN A 10 -22.31 -19.44 2.85
CA ASN A 10 -23.37 -20.06 2.05
C ASN A 10 -22.88 -21.30 1.28
N CYS A 11 -21.65 -21.30 0.77
CA CYS A 11 -21.15 -22.37 -0.10
C CYS A 11 -19.77 -22.92 0.29
N GLY A 12 -19.12 -22.36 1.32
CA GLY A 12 -17.79 -22.78 1.77
C GLY A 12 -16.64 -22.43 0.82
N ALA A 13 -16.93 -21.80 -0.32
CA ALA A 13 -15.93 -21.43 -1.32
C ALA A 13 -15.06 -20.24 -0.85
N PRO A 14 -13.82 -20.11 -1.39
CA PRO A 14 -12.97 -18.95 -1.13
C PRO A 14 -13.64 -17.67 -1.64
N ILE A 15 -13.60 -16.61 -0.83
CA ILE A 15 -14.15 -15.31 -1.20
C ILE A 15 -13.00 -14.39 -1.64
N GLN A 16 -13.24 -13.58 -2.67
CA GLN A 16 -12.27 -12.62 -3.18
C GLN A 16 -12.74 -11.19 -2.94
N PHE A 17 -11.82 -10.29 -2.64
CA PHE A 17 -12.14 -8.86 -2.50
C PHE A 17 -12.31 -8.22 -3.87
N ASP A 18 -13.42 -7.53 -4.10
CA ASP A 18 -13.67 -6.76 -5.32
C ASP A 18 -13.39 -5.26 -5.07
N PRO A 19 -12.38 -4.66 -5.72
CA PRO A 19 -12.04 -3.24 -5.61
C PRO A 19 -13.16 -2.28 -6.01
N GLY A 20 -14.07 -2.68 -6.91
CA GLY A 20 -15.10 -1.82 -7.45
C GLY A 20 -16.23 -1.52 -6.46
N ILE A 21 -16.63 -2.55 -5.70
CA ILE A 21 -17.69 -2.46 -4.68
C ILE A 21 -17.13 -2.37 -3.25
N GLN A 22 -15.82 -2.57 -3.06
CA GLN A 22 -15.15 -2.63 -1.75
C GLN A 22 -15.75 -3.70 -0.80
N GLU A 23 -16.32 -4.75 -1.38
CA GLU A 23 -16.93 -5.88 -0.68
C GLU A 23 -16.28 -7.20 -1.10
N MET A 24 -16.51 -8.24 -0.30
CA MET A 24 -16.02 -9.59 -0.58
C MET A 24 -17.07 -10.32 -1.44
N LEU A 25 -16.71 -10.66 -2.68
CA LEU A 25 -17.56 -11.36 -3.64
C LEU A 25 -17.21 -12.86 -3.69
N CYS A 26 -18.22 -13.72 -3.56
CA CYS A 26 -18.03 -15.15 -3.80
C CYS A 26 -18.26 -15.47 -5.29
N PRO A 27 -17.27 -16.01 -6.03
CA PRO A 27 -17.42 -16.31 -7.45
C PRO A 27 -18.35 -17.51 -7.75
N TYR A 28 -18.77 -18.27 -6.73
CA TYR A 28 -19.57 -19.48 -6.91
C TYR A 28 -21.05 -19.30 -6.61
N CYS A 29 -21.39 -18.55 -5.57
CA CYS A 29 -22.78 -18.32 -5.16
C CYS A 29 -23.21 -16.86 -5.31
N GLU A 30 -22.33 -16.00 -5.85
CA GLU A 30 -22.56 -14.57 -6.11
C GLU A 30 -22.98 -13.75 -4.88
N SER A 31 -22.80 -14.30 -3.67
CA SER A 31 -23.07 -13.56 -2.44
C SER A 31 -22.05 -12.44 -2.27
N THR A 32 -22.53 -11.21 -2.06
CA THR A 32 -21.72 -10.09 -1.58
C THR A 32 -21.74 -10.09 -0.05
N LEU A 33 -20.56 -10.01 0.55
CA LEU A 33 -20.38 -10.02 2.00
C LEU A 33 -19.52 -8.82 2.39
N ASN A 34 -20.02 -8.05 3.35
CA ASN A 34 -19.25 -6.96 3.93
C ASN A 34 -18.15 -7.53 4.85
N VAL A 35 -16.98 -6.90 4.85
CA VAL A 35 -15.78 -7.31 5.60
C VAL A 35 -16.08 -7.37 7.10
N GLU A 36 -16.89 -6.44 7.62
CA GLU A 36 -17.29 -6.38 9.04
C GLU A 36 -18.17 -7.58 9.44
N ALA A 37 -19.07 -8.02 8.56
CA ALA A 37 -19.96 -9.15 8.82
C ALA A 37 -19.19 -10.48 8.84
N LEU A 38 -18.13 -10.58 8.04
CA LEU A 38 -17.24 -11.75 8.04
C LEU A 38 -16.35 -11.80 9.28
N GLN A 39 -15.85 -10.66 9.75
CA GLN A 39 -15.06 -10.59 10.98
C GLN A 39 -15.86 -11.07 12.20
N ALA A 40 -17.12 -10.65 12.32
CA ALA A 40 -18.02 -11.08 13.41
C ALA A 40 -18.32 -12.60 13.39
N LEU A 41 -18.31 -13.22 12.20
CA LEU A 41 -18.50 -14.67 12.05
C LEU A 41 -17.22 -15.46 12.39
N ASP A 42 -16.05 -14.90 12.07
CA ASP A 42 -14.75 -15.54 12.34
C ASP A 42 -14.40 -15.48 13.85
N GLU A 43 -14.74 -14.39 14.53
CA GLU A 43 -14.64 -14.28 16.01
C GLU A 43 -15.49 -15.34 16.73
N GLY A 44 -16.62 -15.76 16.14
CA GLY A 44 -17.45 -16.86 16.64
C GLY A 44 -16.83 -18.26 16.47
N LEU A 45 -15.85 -18.41 15.57
CA LEU A 45 -15.18 -19.68 15.23
C LEU A 45 -13.84 -19.87 15.98
N GLU A 46 -13.32 -18.86 16.69
CA GLU A 46 -12.06 -18.92 17.44
C GLU A 46 -12.06 -19.90 18.64
N GLY A 47 -13.19 -20.58 18.91
CA GLY A 47 -13.34 -21.56 19.99
C GLY A 47 -12.63 -22.90 19.77
N GLU A 48 -12.29 -23.28 18.54
CA GLU A 48 -11.66 -24.58 18.25
C GLU A 48 -10.18 -24.41 17.85
N LYS A 49 -9.29 -24.59 18.82
CA LYS A 49 -7.85 -24.77 18.56
C LYS A 49 -7.64 -26.20 18.04
N PRO A 50 -7.22 -26.42 16.79
CA PRO A 50 -6.78 -27.75 16.37
C PRO A 50 -5.52 -28.12 17.16
N GLU A 51 -5.55 -29.25 17.86
CA GLU A 51 -4.37 -29.82 18.51
C GLU A 51 -3.31 -30.14 17.44
N PRO A 52 -2.02 -29.79 17.65
CA PRO A 52 -0.99 -30.12 16.70
C PRO A 52 -0.74 -31.64 16.71
N MET A 53 -1.31 -32.36 15.74
CA MET A 53 -0.93 -33.74 15.46
C MET A 53 0.52 -33.76 14.95
N LYS A 54 1.44 -34.25 15.78
CA LYS A 54 2.84 -34.46 15.38
C LYS A 54 2.96 -35.75 14.58
N TRP A 55 3.03 -35.64 13.25
CA TRP A 55 3.45 -36.74 12.40
C TRP A 55 4.99 -36.80 12.37
N GLY A 56 5.58 -37.87 12.91
CA GLY A 56 7.02 -38.05 12.94
C GLY A 56 7.57 -38.49 11.58
N TYR A 57 8.11 -37.58 10.79
CA TYR A 57 8.92 -37.91 9.61
C TYR A 57 10.40 -38.06 9.99
N GLY A 58 10.97 -39.24 9.72
CA GLY A 58 12.37 -39.59 9.92
C GLY A 58 13.31 -39.01 8.87
N GLY A 59 13.29 -37.68 8.68
CA GLY A 59 14.25 -36.97 7.84
C GLY A 59 15.51 -36.56 8.62
N GLN A 60 16.67 -36.50 7.94
CA GLN A 60 17.91 -36.01 8.55
C GLN A 60 17.71 -34.62 9.17
N LYS A 61 18.32 -34.39 10.34
CA LYS A 61 18.24 -33.10 11.04
C LYS A 61 18.85 -32.01 10.16
N TRP A 62 18.05 -31.00 9.85
CA TRP A 62 18.47 -29.75 9.20
C TRP A 62 19.72 -29.16 9.84
N GLN A 63 20.63 -28.63 9.02
CA GLN A 63 21.86 -28.00 9.51
C GLN A 63 21.56 -26.60 10.09
N ARG A 64 22.43 -26.14 10.99
CA ARG A 64 22.26 -24.87 11.71
C ARG A 64 22.32 -23.69 10.72
N GLY A 65 21.19 -23.02 10.52
CA GLY A 65 21.02 -21.86 9.62
C GLY A 65 20.03 -22.07 8.48
N GLU A 66 19.67 -23.31 8.14
CA GLU A 66 18.74 -23.61 7.03
C GLU A 66 17.26 -23.31 7.35
N GLN A 67 16.95 -23.04 8.62
CA GLN A 67 15.59 -22.69 9.09
C GLN A 67 15.43 -21.19 9.39
N GLU A 68 16.50 -20.40 9.31
CA GLU A 68 16.42 -18.97 9.58
C GLU A 68 15.71 -18.29 8.40
N GLY A 69 14.53 -17.70 8.65
CA GLY A 69 13.72 -17.02 7.63
C GLY A 69 12.55 -17.82 7.04
N LEU A 70 12.43 -19.12 7.33
CA LEU A 70 11.34 -19.96 6.80
C LEU A 70 10.27 -20.20 7.86
N VAL A 71 9.05 -19.74 7.58
CA VAL A 71 7.89 -19.98 8.45
C VAL A 71 6.96 -20.99 7.79
N VAL A 72 6.64 -22.05 8.53
CA VAL A 72 5.69 -23.09 8.10
C VAL A 72 4.30 -22.73 8.61
N TYR A 73 3.33 -22.65 7.70
CA TYR A 73 1.94 -22.31 7.99
C TYR A 73 1.00 -23.44 7.58
N SER A 74 0.10 -23.87 8.46
CA SER A 74 -0.94 -24.86 8.13
C SER A 74 -2.20 -24.18 7.61
N CYS A 75 -2.60 -24.47 6.38
CA CYS A 75 -3.87 -23.98 5.81
C CYS A 75 -5.06 -24.64 6.51
N ARG A 76 -6.03 -23.86 7.01
CA ARG A 76 -7.24 -24.36 7.68
C ARG A 76 -8.27 -24.95 6.70
N SER A 77 -8.08 -24.75 5.40
CA SER A 77 -8.99 -25.25 4.37
C SER A 77 -8.64 -26.65 3.86
N CYS A 78 -7.35 -26.95 3.67
CA CYS A 78 -6.89 -28.24 3.16
C CYS A 78 -5.91 -28.98 4.08
N ALA A 79 -5.58 -28.40 5.24
CA ALA A 79 -4.54 -28.86 6.16
C ALA A 79 -3.13 -28.94 5.54
N GLY A 80 -2.92 -28.35 4.36
CA GLY A 80 -1.61 -28.30 3.71
C GLY A 80 -0.64 -27.36 4.45
N GLU A 81 0.59 -27.81 4.66
CA GLU A 81 1.67 -26.98 5.20
C GLU A 81 2.32 -26.18 4.06
N ILE A 82 2.31 -24.85 4.21
CA ILE A 82 2.89 -23.87 3.29
C ILE A 82 4.16 -23.33 3.91
N VAL A 83 5.28 -23.49 3.22
CA VAL A 83 6.55 -22.87 3.61
C VAL A 83 6.62 -21.49 2.94
N ALA A 84 6.67 -20.43 3.74
CA ALA A 84 6.75 -19.07 3.24
C ALA A 84 7.89 -18.28 3.91
N ASP A 85 8.39 -17.28 3.17
CA ASP A 85 9.42 -16.36 3.63
C ASP A 85 8.85 -15.39 4.70
N GLU A 86 9.72 -14.85 5.56
CA GLU A 86 9.34 -14.01 6.68
C GLU A 86 8.64 -12.70 6.28
N THR A 87 8.85 -12.22 5.05
CA THR A 87 8.29 -10.95 4.53
C THR A 87 6.93 -11.12 3.85
N LEU A 88 6.49 -12.36 3.65
CA LEU A 88 5.32 -12.66 2.85
C LEU A 88 4.06 -12.55 3.72
N GLY A 89 3.22 -11.54 3.47
CA GLY A 89 2.01 -11.27 4.26
C GLY A 89 0.72 -11.91 3.75
N ALA A 90 0.63 -12.21 2.46
CA ALA A 90 -0.53 -12.85 1.84
C ALA A 90 -0.09 -13.77 0.68
N THR A 91 -0.54 -15.02 0.70
CA THR A 91 -0.24 -16.04 -0.33
C THR A 91 -1.49 -16.82 -0.68
N THR A 92 -1.55 -17.32 -1.91
CA THR A 92 -2.50 -18.35 -2.30
C THR A 92 -1.99 -19.72 -1.86
N CYS A 93 -2.83 -20.56 -1.25
CA CYS A 93 -2.47 -21.93 -0.91
C CYS A 93 -2.26 -22.75 -2.19
N PRO A 94 -1.10 -23.40 -2.39
CA PRO A 94 -0.81 -24.17 -3.61
C PRO A 94 -1.65 -25.45 -3.76
N PHE A 95 -2.36 -25.85 -2.70
CA PHE A 95 -3.17 -27.08 -2.70
C PHE A 95 -4.65 -26.83 -2.99
N CYS A 96 -5.21 -25.72 -2.52
CA CYS A 96 -6.65 -25.45 -2.62
C CYS A 96 -6.99 -24.06 -3.17
N ASP A 97 -5.98 -23.32 -3.63
CA ASP A 97 -6.10 -21.97 -4.19
C ASP A 97 -6.82 -20.95 -3.30
N ASN A 98 -6.93 -21.23 -2.00
CA ASN A 98 -7.52 -20.29 -1.05
C ASN A 98 -6.52 -19.15 -0.73
N PRO A 99 -6.92 -17.87 -0.79
CA PRO A 99 -6.09 -16.77 -0.30
C PRO A 99 -5.92 -16.88 1.22
N VAL A 100 -4.68 -16.99 1.67
CA VAL A 100 -4.30 -17.07 3.09
C VAL A 100 -3.59 -15.78 3.48
N VAL A 101 -4.13 -15.09 4.50
CA VAL A 101 -3.50 -13.91 5.10
C VAL A 101 -2.79 -14.31 6.40
N LEU A 102 -1.50 -14.02 6.47
CA LEU A 102 -0.64 -14.40 7.57
C LEU A 102 -0.70 -13.34 8.67
N THR A 103 -1.76 -13.36 9.49
CA THR A 103 -2.04 -12.31 10.50
C THR A 103 -1.00 -12.23 11.61
N SER A 104 -0.24 -13.30 11.87
CA SER A 104 0.89 -13.27 12.81
C SER A 104 2.01 -12.28 12.46
N LYS A 105 2.12 -11.85 11.20
CA LYS A 105 3.08 -10.82 10.76
C LYS A 105 2.59 -9.39 10.96
N PHE A 106 1.28 -9.21 11.09
CA PHE A 106 0.64 -7.92 11.40
C PHE A 106 0.43 -7.70 12.90
N ALA A 107 0.79 -8.68 13.73
CA ALA A 107 0.70 -8.60 15.19
C ALA A 107 1.98 -7.97 15.77
N GLY A 108 1.89 -6.72 16.25
CA GLY A 108 3.02 -6.00 16.85
C GLY A 108 2.79 -4.50 16.96
N THR A 109 3.82 -3.76 17.37
CA THR A 109 3.81 -2.28 17.51
C THR A 109 3.79 -1.52 16.18
N LEU A 110 3.92 -2.22 15.04
CA LEU A 110 3.98 -1.64 13.68
C LEU A 110 2.66 -1.87 12.91
N ARG A 111 1.53 -1.83 13.61
CA ARG A 111 0.22 -1.84 12.95
C ARG A 111 0.00 -0.47 12.29
N PRO A 112 -0.36 -0.40 10.99
CA PRO A 112 -0.67 0.87 10.35
C PRO A 112 -1.97 1.47 10.92
N ASP A 113 -1.97 2.79 11.15
CA ASP A 113 -3.15 3.52 11.61
C ASP A 113 -4.21 3.67 10.51
N VAL A 114 -3.78 3.79 9.25
CA VAL A 114 -4.63 3.97 8.07
C VAL A 114 -4.14 3.07 6.94
N VAL A 115 -5.08 2.46 6.21
CA VAL A 115 -4.81 1.69 5.00
C VAL A 115 -5.73 2.18 3.90
N ILE A 116 -5.17 2.51 2.75
CA ILE A 116 -5.94 2.92 1.56
C ILE A 116 -6.29 1.65 0.77
N PRO A 117 -7.59 1.31 0.59
CA PRO A 117 -7.98 0.16 -0.19
C PRO A 117 -7.71 0.38 -1.69
N PHE A 118 -7.46 -0.71 -2.42
CA PHE A 118 -7.37 -0.64 -3.87
C PHE A 118 -8.71 -0.24 -4.48
N LYS A 119 -8.69 0.77 -5.36
CA LYS A 119 -9.84 1.20 -6.16
C LYS A 119 -9.86 0.60 -7.56
N VAL A 120 -8.69 0.29 -8.10
CA VAL A 120 -8.51 -0.21 -9.47
C VAL A 120 -8.17 -1.69 -9.42
N GLY A 121 -8.94 -2.50 -10.15
CA GLY A 121 -8.71 -3.93 -10.27
C GLY A 121 -7.53 -4.29 -11.17
N LYS A 122 -7.06 -5.54 -11.08
CA LYS A 122 -5.94 -6.04 -11.90
C LYS A 122 -6.19 -5.88 -13.40
N ALA A 123 -7.40 -6.20 -13.87
CA ALA A 123 -7.74 -6.12 -15.28
C ALA A 123 -7.68 -4.67 -15.81
N GLU A 124 -8.17 -3.72 -15.02
CA GLU A 124 -8.13 -2.29 -15.34
C GLU A 124 -6.71 -1.74 -15.33
N ALA A 125 -5.89 -2.14 -14.35
CA ALA A 125 -4.49 -1.76 -14.28
C ALA A 125 -3.71 -2.25 -15.52
N VAL A 126 -3.94 -3.50 -15.94
CA VAL A 126 -3.34 -4.04 -17.18
C VAL A 126 -3.83 -3.29 -18.41
N ALA A 127 -5.12 -2.95 -18.48
CA ALA A 127 -5.67 -2.18 -19.60
C ALA A 127 -5.08 -0.75 -19.66
N ALA A 128 -4.94 -0.07 -18.52
CA ALA A 128 -4.33 1.25 -18.42
C ALA A 128 -2.85 1.22 -18.85
N LEU A 129 -2.12 0.19 -18.43
CA LEU A 129 -0.73 -0.02 -18.82
C LEU A 129 -0.60 -0.31 -20.33
N LYS A 130 -1.47 -1.17 -20.90
CA LYS A 130 -1.53 -1.38 -22.37
C LYS A 130 -1.80 -0.08 -23.12
N LYS A 131 -2.70 0.76 -22.61
CA LYS A 131 -2.98 2.08 -23.18
C LYS A 131 -1.75 3.01 -23.10
N HIS A 132 -0.96 2.94 -22.03
CA HIS A 132 0.27 3.71 -21.89
C HIS A 132 1.35 3.33 -22.92
N TYR A 133 1.34 2.08 -23.42
CA TYR A 133 2.27 1.64 -24.47
C TYR A 133 1.93 2.19 -25.86
N LEU A 134 0.65 2.52 -26.11
CA LEU A 134 0.20 3.05 -27.39
C LEU A 134 0.86 4.41 -27.68
N GLY A 135 1.39 4.57 -28.89
CA GLY A 135 1.96 5.83 -29.39
C GLY A 135 3.46 6.04 -29.12
N LYS A 136 4.13 5.12 -28.41
CA LYS A 136 5.58 5.21 -28.17
C LYS A 136 6.39 4.59 -29.31
N LYS A 137 6.93 5.43 -30.21
CA LYS A 137 7.70 5.00 -31.39
C LYS A 137 9.00 4.24 -31.04
N LEU A 138 9.57 4.47 -29.87
CA LEU A 138 10.83 3.86 -29.41
C LEU A 138 10.61 2.57 -28.60
N LEU A 139 9.37 2.14 -28.37
CA LEU A 139 9.08 0.95 -27.58
C LEU A 139 9.18 -0.31 -28.48
N PRO A 140 10.10 -1.25 -28.21
CA PRO A 140 10.21 -2.48 -28.99
C PRO A 140 8.90 -3.27 -28.96
N LYS A 141 8.45 -3.79 -30.10
CA LYS A 141 7.20 -4.57 -30.19
C LYS A 141 7.22 -5.81 -29.29
N VAL A 142 8.38 -6.47 -29.19
CA VAL A 142 8.58 -7.63 -28.30
C VAL A 142 8.27 -7.31 -26.84
N PHE A 143 8.54 -6.10 -26.37
CA PHE A 143 8.23 -5.67 -25.01
C PHE A 143 6.72 -5.47 -24.79
N GLN A 144 5.97 -5.12 -25.84
CA GLN A 144 4.51 -5.02 -25.74
C GLN A 144 3.84 -6.40 -25.72
N ASP A 145 4.38 -7.35 -26.49
CA ASP A 145 3.79 -8.68 -26.70
C ASP A 145 4.19 -9.70 -25.62
N GLN A 146 5.41 -9.60 -25.08
CA GLN A 146 5.96 -10.55 -24.09
C GLN A 146 6.04 -10.00 -22.68
N ASN A 147 5.49 -8.81 -22.42
CA ASN A 147 5.45 -8.36 -21.04
C ASN A 147 4.56 -9.32 -20.26
N HIS A 148 5.08 -9.86 -19.16
CA HIS A 148 4.37 -10.70 -18.20
C HIS A 148 3.30 -9.87 -17.47
N LEU A 149 2.35 -9.30 -18.22
CA LEU A 149 1.26 -8.45 -17.72
C LEU A 149 0.37 -9.21 -16.73
N GLU A 150 0.40 -10.54 -16.79
CA GLU A 150 -0.27 -11.43 -15.85
C GLU A 150 0.40 -11.44 -14.47
N GLU A 151 1.65 -10.99 -14.34
CA GLU A 151 2.40 -10.91 -13.09
C GLU A 151 2.26 -9.56 -12.37
N VAL A 152 1.37 -8.67 -12.82
CA VAL A 152 1.06 -7.43 -12.08
C VAL A 152 0.56 -7.80 -10.68
N LYS A 153 1.31 -7.35 -9.67
CA LYS A 153 1.02 -7.56 -8.24
C LYS A 153 0.71 -6.22 -7.58
N GLY A 154 -0.33 -6.20 -6.75
CA GLY A 154 -0.56 -5.10 -5.82
C GLY A 154 0.41 -5.21 -4.66
N VAL A 155 1.04 -4.09 -4.29
CA VAL A 155 1.96 -4.00 -3.15
C VAL A 155 1.52 -2.83 -2.28
N TYR A 156 1.52 -3.02 -0.96
CA TYR A 156 1.35 -1.93 -0.01
C TYR A 156 2.71 -1.35 0.34
N VAL A 157 2.83 -0.03 0.26
CA VAL A 157 4.05 0.70 0.62
C VAL A 157 3.78 1.44 1.93
N PRO A 158 4.62 1.27 2.97
CA PRO A 158 4.43 1.95 4.24
C PRO A 158 4.85 3.43 4.12
N PHE A 159 3.98 4.33 4.61
CA PHE A 159 4.28 5.76 4.71
C PHE A 159 4.16 6.22 6.15
N TRP A 160 5.03 7.16 6.53
CA TRP A 160 4.92 7.94 7.76
C TRP A 160 4.19 9.24 7.46
N LEU A 161 3.17 9.56 8.25
CA LEU A 161 2.43 10.82 8.13
C LEU A 161 2.91 11.78 9.21
N PHE A 162 3.32 12.98 8.81
CA PHE A 162 3.77 14.02 9.72
C PHE A 162 2.87 15.24 9.66
N ASP A 163 2.51 15.76 10.83
CA ASP A 163 1.93 17.08 10.99
C ASP A 163 3.03 18.06 11.41
N ALA A 164 3.03 19.26 10.84
CA ALA A 164 4.02 20.29 11.14
C ALA A 164 3.37 21.67 11.15
N ASP A 165 3.43 22.34 12.29
CA ASP A 165 3.06 23.75 12.44
C ASP A 165 4.32 24.61 12.43
N THR A 166 4.35 25.62 11.57
CA THR A 166 5.49 26.53 11.42
C THR A 166 5.05 27.98 11.61
N ASP A 167 5.63 28.63 12.60
CA ASP A 167 5.53 30.06 12.80
C ASP A 167 6.77 30.74 12.19
N ALA A 168 6.56 31.67 11.26
CA ALA A 168 7.64 32.35 10.56
C ALA A 168 7.47 33.87 10.61
N ASP A 169 8.49 34.53 11.15
CA ASP A 169 8.66 35.98 11.14
C ASP A 169 9.80 36.36 10.20
N MET A 170 9.51 37.24 9.24
CA MET A 170 10.47 37.69 8.25
C MET A 170 10.51 39.21 8.17
N GLU A 171 11.74 39.73 8.19
CA GLU A 171 12.03 41.15 8.03
C GLU A 171 12.73 41.40 6.70
N TYR A 172 12.22 42.35 5.91
CA TYR A 172 12.77 42.71 4.62
C TYR A 172 13.06 44.21 4.54
N LYS A 173 14.20 44.55 3.94
CA LYS A 173 14.48 45.90 3.48
C LYS A 173 14.02 46.03 2.05
N ALA A 174 12.91 46.73 1.82
CA ALA A 174 12.39 46.99 0.49
C ALA A 174 12.76 48.40 0.03
N THR A 175 13.01 48.57 -1.27
CA THR A 175 13.28 49.88 -1.84
C THR A 175 12.34 50.12 -3.01
N ARG A 176 11.60 51.23 -2.99
CA ARG A 176 10.77 51.66 -4.10
C ARG A 176 11.51 52.77 -4.84
N VAL A 177 11.84 52.51 -6.11
CA VAL A 177 12.47 53.49 -6.98
C VAL A 177 11.41 54.08 -7.89
N ARG A 178 11.25 55.40 -7.83
CA ARG A 178 10.41 56.15 -8.75
C ARG A 178 11.31 56.98 -9.65
N VAL A 179 11.15 56.83 -10.96
CA VAL A 179 11.90 57.60 -11.95
C VAL A 179 10.89 58.39 -12.79
N TRP A 180 11.16 59.67 -12.98
CA TRP A 180 10.41 60.52 -13.91
C TRP A 180 11.35 61.52 -14.56
N SER A 181 10.98 61.98 -15.76
CA SER A 181 11.79 62.89 -16.55
C SER A 181 10.98 64.12 -16.92
N ASP A 182 11.63 65.27 -16.91
CA ASP A 182 11.15 66.49 -17.55
C ASP A 182 12.04 66.82 -18.77
N ARG A 183 11.70 67.84 -19.56
CA ARG A 183 12.41 68.23 -20.81
C ARG A 183 13.92 68.46 -20.64
N GLN A 184 14.40 68.74 -19.43
CA GLN A 184 15.81 69.04 -19.15
C GLN A 184 16.49 68.09 -18.16
N TYR A 185 15.74 67.34 -17.34
CA TYR A 185 16.33 66.55 -16.24
C TYR A 185 15.61 65.23 -16.01
N ASN A 186 16.37 64.23 -15.59
CA ASN A 186 15.87 62.94 -15.11
C ASN A 186 15.97 62.90 -13.58
N TYR A 187 14.85 62.66 -12.92
CA TYR A 187 14.76 62.57 -11.47
C TYR A 187 14.60 61.11 -11.04
N ARG A 188 15.33 60.73 -9.99
CA ARG A 188 15.26 59.41 -9.36
C ARG A 188 15.05 59.57 -7.87
N GLU A 189 13.88 59.16 -7.40
CA GLU A 189 13.55 59.07 -5.98
C GLU A 189 13.68 57.62 -5.52
N VAL A 190 14.37 57.41 -4.40
CA VAL A 190 14.59 56.10 -3.80
C VAL A 190 14.04 56.13 -2.39
N SER A 191 12.92 55.45 -2.16
CA SER A 191 12.33 55.33 -0.82
C SER A 191 12.71 53.97 -0.22
N HIS A 192 13.27 53.98 0.99
CA HIS A 192 13.63 52.78 1.72
C HIS A 192 12.56 52.43 2.76
N PHE A 193 12.16 51.16 2.81
CA PHE A 193 11.14 50.63 3.71
C PHE A 193 11.69 49.43 4.48
N ARG A 194 11.25 49.31 5.74
CA ARG A 194 11.47 48.14 6.59
C ARG A 194 10.13 47.42 6.73
N ASN A 195 10.00 46.28 6.06
CA ASN A 195 8.78 45.50 6.03
C ASN A 195 8.89 44.31 6.97
N PHE A 196 7.83 44.06 7.73
CA PHE A 196 7.69 42.90 8.58
C PHE A 196 6.54 42.04 8.07
N ARG A 197 6.76 40.73 7.98
CA ARG A 197 5.76 39.74 7.60
C ARG A 197 5.84 38.61 8.62
N SER A 198 4.76 38.40 9.35
CA SER A 198 4.56 37.25 10.22
C SER A 198 3.49 36.35 9.60
N GLY A 199 3.62 35.05 9.75
CA GLY A 199 2.63 34.09 9.29
C GLY A 199 2.78 32.75 9.99
N GLN A 200 1.66 32.06 10.11
CA GLN A 200 1.61 30.68 10.58
C GLN A 200 1.23 29.80 9.40
N ILE A 201 1.92 28.67 9.23
CA ILE A 201 1.65 27.68 8.19
C ILE A 201 1.57 26.32 8.87
N GLY A 202 0.42 25.68 8.77
CA GLY A 202 0.22 24.30 9.20
C GLY A 202 0.26 23.36 8.00
N TYR A 203 1.01 22.28 8.14
CA TYR A 203 1.03 21.14 7.24
C TYR A 203 0.41 19.96 7.99
N SER A 204 -0.55 19.27 7.37
CA SER A 204 -1.16 18.09 7.97
C SER A 204 -1.01 16.87 7.08
N LYS A 205 -0.77 15.71 7.71
CA LYS A 205 -0.67 14.40 7.08
C LYS A 205 0.31 14.38 5.90
N VAL A 206 1.47 15.01 6.03
CA VAL A 206 2.51 14.99 4.98
C VAL A 206 3.10 13.59 4.90
N PRO A 207 2.93 12.86 3.78
CA PRO A 207 3.47 11.51 3.63
C PRO A 207 4.98 11.56 3.40
N VAL A 208 5.69 10.65 4.06
CA VAL A 208 7.11 10.39 3.87
C VAL A 208 7.29 8.89 3.71
N ASP A 209 7.96 8.46 2.64
CA ASP A 209 8.16 7.05 2.36
C ASP A 209 8.92 6.35 3.51
N GLY A 210 8.38 5.23 3.97
CA GLY A 210 9.00 4.36 4.96
C GLY A 210 9.82 3.23 4.33
N SER A 211 9.77 3.08 3.01
CA SER A 211 10.51 2.08 2.23
C SER A 211 11.84 2.65 1.72
N ARG A 212 12.86 1.79 1.64
CA ARG A 212 14.12 2.09 0.92
C ARG A 212 14.20 1.41 -0.44
N ALA A 213 13.27 0.51 -0.74
CA ALA A 213 13.33 -0.34 -1.92
C ALA A 213 12.70 0.32 -3.16
N ILE A 214 11.87 1.34 -2.95
CA ILE A 214 11.15 2.05 -4.02
C ILE A 214 11.80 3.42 -4.18
N ASP A 215 11.85 3.90 -5.43
CA ASP A 215 12.40 5.21 -5.75
C ASP A 215 11.46 6.33 -5.26
N ASP A 216 12.00 7.28 -4.49
CA ASP A 216 11.28 8.42 -3.92
C ASP A 216 10.54 9.24 -5.00
N LEU A 217 11.07 9.33 -6.21
CA LEU A 217 10.42 10.08 -7.30
C LEU A 217 9.14 9.38 -7.75
N LEU A 218 9.11 8.05 -7.72
CA LEU A 218 7.91 7.28 -8.08
C LEU A 218 6.85 7.42 -7.00
N THR A 219 7.22 7.36 -5.72
CA THR A 219 6.27 7.52 -4.61
C THR A 219 5.73 8.95 -4.52
N GLN A 220 6.56 9.97 -4.75
CA GLN A 220 6.08 11.36 -4.82
C GLN A 220 5.17 11.60 -6.02
N SER A 221 5.34 10.86 -7.13
CA SER A 221 4.50 11.05 -8.33
C SER A 221 3.06 10.56 -8.19
N ILE A 222 2.80 9.69 -7.21
CA ILE A 222 1.46 9.15 -6.93
C ILE A 222 0.73 9.93 -5.84
N GLU A 223 1.41 10.87 -5.18
CA GLU A 223 0.82 11.81 -4.23
C GLU A 223 0.04 12.93 -4.95
N PRO A 224 -0.96 13.56 -4.31
CA PRO A 224 -1.41 13.37 -2.92
C PRO A 224 -2.40 12.22 -2.73
N PHE A 225 -2.37 11.60 -1.55
CA PHE A 225 -3.33 10.58 -1.14
C PHE A 225 -4.55 11.18 -0.42
N GLU A 226 -5.75 10.69 -0.71
CA GLU A 226 -6.96 11.03 0.04
C GLU A 226 -7.00 10.20 1.33
N LEU A 227 -6.52 10.78 2.44
CA LEU A 227 -6.37 10.12 3.74
C LEU A 227 -7.55 10.32 4.71
N GLY A 228 -8.75 10.61 4.17
CA GLY A 228 -9.96 10.92 4.94
C GLY A 228 -10.00 12.32 5.51
#